data_AF-A0A8J5QTT8-F1
#
_entry.id   AF-A0A8J5QTT8-F1
#
_cell.length_a   1.000
_cell.length_b   1.000
_cell.length_c   1.000
_cell.angle_alpha   90.00
_cell.angle_beta   90.00
_cell.angle_gamma   90.00
#
_symmetry.space_group_name_H-M   'P 1'
#
loop_
_entity.id
_entity.type
_entity.pdbx_description
1 polymer ?
#
loop_
_entity_poly.entity_id
_entity_poly.type
_entity_poly.pdbx_seq_one_letter_code
_entity_poly.pdbx_strand_id
1 'polypeptide(L)'
;MIHVQIEEGKLLSAGQIEKSSLRLKELEDFKYVNDNDGGGFVKINGDNEENLEHGIDYQFIRFRQRDVNLDNVNSLEPGYVVTGLKMSQDPDNDKAIQLDVYLTPFNFTTGMLLPTDDNPSKWITHKDMPGHDRPFTERKEKDVTDFHRGDDYTDNIPDSEDFANTWFVISSRWSDVSQSTVPFMDRRLVAASPRVPLDGVSIFHRGKSNSGGFLAFRLRTNGLHNYLNPNMKPENAALYQKNYQEIVDLSLSYVE
;
A
#
# COMPACT_ATOMS: atom_id res chain seq x y z
N MET A 1 10.38 -14.54 -2.62
CA MET A 1 8.93 -14.42 -2.36
C MET A 1 8.70 -13.13 -1.60
N ILE A 2 7.73 -12.31 -2.02
CA ILE A 2 7.42 -11.00 -1.43
C ILE A 2 5.98 -11.05 -0.97
N HIS A 3 5.74 -10.93 0.34
CA HIS A 3 4.40 -10.80 0.91
C HIS A 3 4.25 -9.42 1.56
N VAL A 4 3.04 -8.88 1.50
CA VAL A 4 2.70 -7.66 2.24
C VAL A 4 1.92 -8.07 3.47
N GLN A 5 2.44 -7.69 4.64
CA GLN A 5 1.77 -7.89 5.92
C GLN A 5 1.20 -6.55 6.41
N ILE A 6 -0.03 -6.58 6.90
CA ILE A 6 -0.73 -5.38 7.37
C ILE A 6 -0.91 -5.42 8.89
N GLU A 7 -0.78 -4.27 9.53
CA GLU A 7 -1.25 -4.07 10.91
C GLU A 7 -2.70 -3.59 10.84
N GLU A 8 -3.58 -4.23 11.61
CA GLU A 8 -4.99 -3.87 11.70
C GLU A 8 -5.36 -3.44 13.12
N GLY A 9 -6.38 -2.59 13.22
CA GLY A 9 -6.92 -2.10 14.48
C GLY A 9 -8.40 -1.78 14.37
N LYS A 10 -9.11 -1.89 15.49
CA LYS A 10 -10.52 -1.56 15.60
C LYS A 10 -10.70 -0.05 15.54
N LEU A 11 -11.49 0.37 14.56
CA LEU A 11 -11.93 1.74 14.39
C LEU A 11 -12.96 2.12 15.47
N LEU A 12 -12.73 3.25 16.12
CA LEU A 12 -13.59 3.85 17.13
C LEU A 12 -14.18 5.17 16.59
N SER A 13 -15.06 5.77 17.38
CA SER A 13 -15.62 7.09 17.13
C SER A 13 -14.54 8.14 16.88
N ALA A 14 -14.86 9.14 16.05
CA ALA A 14 -13.99 10.26 15.70
C ALA A 14 -12.64 9.84 15.09
N GLY A 15 -12.61 8.69 14.41
CA GLY A 15 -11.41 8.19 13.74
C GLY A 15 -10.30 7.72 14.70
N GLN A 16 -10.61 7.46 15.97
CA GLN A 16 -9.63 6.87 16.87
C GLN A 16 -9.42 5.39 16.56
N ILE A 17 -8.22 4.88 16.79
CA ILE A 17 -7.91 3.45 16.72
C ILE A 17 -7.70 2.91 18.14
N GLU A 18 -8.38 1.82 18.47
CA GLU A 18 -8.26 1.16 19.77
C GLU A 18 -6.86 0.52 19.91
N LYS A 19 -5.97 1.11 20.71
CA LYS A 19 -4.57 0.65 20.84
C LYS A 19 -4.43 -0.82 21.24
N SER A 20 -5.32 -1.32 22.11
CA SER A 20 -5.32 -2.72 22.56
C SER A 20 -5.77 -3.72 21.48
N SER A 21 -6.36 -3.24 20.38
CA SER A 21 -6.78 -4.08 19.26
C SER A 21 -5.72 -4.22 18.16
N LEU A 22 -4.64 -3.42 18.24
CA LEU A 22 -3.57 -3.41 17.24
C LEU A 22 -2.90 -4.77 17.18
N ARG A 23 -2.87 -5.36 16.00
CA ARG A 23 -2.15 -6.60 15.72
C ARG A 23 -1.67 -6.63 14.28
N LEU A 24 -0.53 -7.29 14.07
CA LEU A 24 -0.17 -7.70 12.72
C LEU A 24 -1.09 -8.86 12.32
N LYS A 25 -1.71 -8.74 11.14
CA LYS A 25 -2.43 -9.86 10.55
C LYS A 25 -1.41 -10.93 10.19
N GLU A 26 -1.58 -12.13 10.71
CA GLU A 26 -0.69 -13.25 10.38
C GLU A 26 -0.77 -13.55 8.89
N LEU A 27 0.38 -13.93 8.31
CA LEU A 27 0.41 -14.40 6.93
C LEU A 27 -0.28 -15.76 6.87
N GLU A 28 -1.04 -15.97 5.81
CA GLU A 28 -1.61 -17.28 5.53
C GLU A 28 -0.49 -18.26 5.17
N ASP A 29 -0.76 -19.55 5.33
CA ASP A 29 0.21 -20.59 4.99
C ASP A 29 0.12 -20.92 3.50
N PHE A 30 1.26 -20.81 2.81
CA PHE A 30 1.35 -20.96 1.37
C PHE A 30 2.42 -21.97 1.03
N LYS A 31 2.09 -22.86 0.08
CA LYS A 31 3.01 -23.87 -0.43
C LYS A 31 3.16 -23.73 -1.92
N TYR A 32 4.41 -23.69 -2.36
CA TYR A 32 4.73 -23.80 -3.78
C TYR A 32 4.44 -25.22 -4.26
N VAL A 33 3.69 -25.34 -5.34
CA VAL A 33 3.40 -26.59 -6.04
C VAL A 33 4.09 -26.55 -7.40
N ASN A 34 4.90 -27.58 -7.68
CA ASN A 34 5.63 -27.67 -8.93
C ASN A 34 4.81 -28.48 -9.94
N ASP A 35 3.84 -27.82 -10.56
CA ASP A 35 3.05 -28.42 -11.63
C ASP A 35 3.70 -28.11 -12.99
N ASN A 36 3.42 -28.94 -14.00
CA ASN A 36 4.10 -28.95 -15.31
C ASN A 36 4.04 -27.62 -16.11
N ASP A 37 3.35 -26.60 -15.62
CA ASP A 37 3.12 -25.29 -16.26
C ASP A 37 3.88 -24.11 -15.60
N GLY A 38 5.05 -24.39 -15.03
CA GLY A 38 5.93 -23.34 -14.50
C GLY A 38 5.65 -22.93 -13.05
N GLY A 39 5.03 -23.85 -12.29
CA GLY A 39 4.79 -23.72 -10.86
C GLY A 39 3.51 -22.95 -10.50
N GLY A 40 3.06 -23.14 -9.26
CA GLY A 40 1.94 -22.43 -8.69
C GLY A 40 2.01 -22.39 -7.16
N PHE A 41 0.97 -21.83 -6.54
CA PHE A 41 0.84 -21.80 -5.09
C PHE A 41 -0.52 -22.34 -4.67
N VAL A 42 -0.53 -23.03 -3.54
CA VAL A 42 -1.73 -23.40 -2.81
C VAL A 42 -1.72 -22.73 -1.45
N LYS A 43 -2.89 -22.36 -0.97
CA LYS A 43 -3.11 -21.95 0.42
C LYS A 43 -3.45 -23.18 1.25
N ILE A 44 -2.81 -23.32 2.40
CA ILE A 44 -3.03 -24.41 3.33
C ILE A 44 -4.05 -23.98 4.39
N ASN A 45 -5.14 -24.72 4.50
CA ASN A 45 -6.21 -24.51 5.47
C ASN A 45 -6.43 -25.80 6.27
N GLY A 46 -5.61 -26.00 7.32
CA GLY A 46 -5.59 -27.26 8.08
C GLY A 46 -5.08 -28.41 7.20
N ASP A 47 -5.90 -29.42 6.97
CA ASP A 47 -5.57 -30.57 6.09
C ASP A 47 -5.96 -30.32 4.61
N ASN A 48 -6.57 -29.17 4.28
CA ASN A 48 -7.01 -28.86 2.92
C ASN A 48 -6.01 -27.94 2.20
N GLU A 49 -5.82 -28.18 0.91
CA GLU A 49 -5.08 -27.30 0.00
C GLU A 49 -6.08 -26.62 -0.96
N GLU A 50 -6.03 -25.30 -1.03
CA GLU A 50 -6.83 -24.46 -1.93
C GLU A 50 -5.92 -23.88 -3.02
N ASN A 51 -6.24 -24.13 -4.29
CA ASN A 51 -5.46 -23.60 -5.40
C ASN A 51 -5.61 -22.08 -5.48
N LEU A 52 -4.47 -21.38 -5.56
CA LEU A 52 -4.45 -19.95 -5.84
C LEU A 52 -4.41 -19.70 -7.35
N GLU A 53 -4.98 -18.57 -7.77
CA GLU A 53 -5.04 -18.18 -9.18
C GLU A 53 -3.87 -17.24 -9.55
N HIS A 54 -3.10 -17.63 -10.56
CA HIS A 54 -1.99 -16.82 -11.08
C HIS A 54 -2.52 -15.52 -11.73
N GLY A 55 -1.91 -14.39 -11.41
CA GLY A 55 -2.32 -13.06 -11.86
C GLY A 55 -3.37 -12.40 -10.95
N ILE A 56 -4.04 -13.18 -10.10
CA ILE A 56 -5.05 -12.69 -9.15
C ILE A 56 -4.52 -12.74 -7.70
N ASP A 57 -4.12 -13.93 -7.25
CA ASP A 57 -3.68 -14.18 -5.88
C ASP A 57 -2.16 -14.10 -5.72
N TYR A 58 -1.43 -14.44 -6.78
CA TYR A 58 0.03 -14.35 -6.84
C TYR A 58 0.54 -14.05 -8.24
N GLN A 59 1.77 -13.55 -8.31
CA GLN A 59 2.47 -13.31 -9.57
C GLN A 59 3.93 -13.76 -9.47
N PHE A 60 4.45 -14.33 -10.56
CA PHE A 60 5.88 -14.58 -10.69
C PHE A 60 6.59 -13.38 -11.31
N ILE A 61 7.68 -12.95 -10.67
CA ILE A 61 8.61 -12.00 -11.29
C ILE A 61 9.47 -12.79 -12.29
N ARG A 62 9.28 -12.51 -13.58
CA ARG A 62 9.98 -13.15 -14.71
C ARG A 62 10.61 -12.09 -15.60
N PHE A 63 11.54 -12.47 -16.47
CA PHE A 63 12.22 -11.49 -17.35
C PHE A 63 11.25 -10.62 -18.17
N ARG A 64 10.09 -11.15 -18.56
CA ARG A 64 9.05 -10.42 -19.30
C ARG A 64 7.90 -9.89 -18.42
N GLN A 65 7.90 -10.17 -17.12
CA GLN A 65 6.84 -9.83 -16.17
C GLN A 65 7.49 -9.40 -14.85
N ARG A 66 7.93 -8.16 -14.80
CA ARG A 66 8.78 -7.64 -13.72
C ARG A 66 8.56 -6.16 -13.47
N ASP A 67 7.62 -5.57 -14.18
CA ASP A 67 7.33 -4.14 -14.06
C ASP A 67 6.48 -3.96 -12.80
N VAL A 68 6.65 -2.82 -12.14
CA VAL A 68 5.88 -2.43 -10.95
C VAL A 68 5.39 -1.01 -11.19
N ASN A 69 4.09 -0.83 -11.12
CA ASN A 69 3.47 0.48 -11.22
C ASN A 69 3.67 1.24 -9.91
N LEU A 70 4.12 2.49 -10.02
CA LEU A 70 4.40 3.39 -8.91
C LEU A 70 3.26 4.41 -8.81
N ASP A 71 2.19 3.99 -8.13
CA ASP A 71 0.93 4.74 -8.08
C ASP A 71 0.56 5.15 -6.64
N ASN A 72 -0.08 6.32 -6.53
CA ASN A 72 -0.77 6.74 -5.32
C ASN A 72 -2.26 6.38 -5.45
N VAL A 73 -2.71 5.35 -4.73
CA VAL A 73 -4.09 4.85 -4.81
C VAL A 73 -4.86 5.23 -3.55
N ASN A 74 -5.93 6.01 -3.71
CA ASN A 74 -6.60 6.60 -2.58
C ASN A 74 -8.08 6.95 -2.80
N SER A 75 -8.87 7.00 -1.72
CA SER A 75 -10.26 7.46 -1.79
C SER A 75 -10.32 8.91 -2.27
N LEU A 76 -11.13 9.17 -3.30
CA LEU A 76 -11.39 10.52 -3.81
C LEU A 76 -12.46 11.26 -3.01
N GLU A 77 -13.27 10.50 -2.27
CA GLU A 77 -14.39 11.01 -1.48
C GLU A 77 -14.18 10.71 0.01
N PRO A 78 -14.64 11.59 0.91
CA PRO A 78 -14.73 11.30 2.33
C PRO A 78 -15.62 10.08 2.60
N GLY A 79 -15.42 9.45 3.76
CA GLY A 79 -16.30 8.38 4.24
C GLY A 79 -15.87 6.96 3.86
N TYR A 80 -14.69 6.78 3.27
CA TYR A 80 -14.06 5.48 3.08
C TYR A 80 -12.79 5.32 3.90
N VAL A 81 -12.54 4.10 4.35
CA VAL A 81 -11.32 3.70 5.05
C VAL A 81 -10.69 2.49 4.36
N VAL A 82 -9.36 2.43 4.34
CA VAL A 82 -8.63 1.26 3.85
C VAL A 82 -8.83 0.09 4.80
N THR A 83 -9.30 -1.03 4.27
CA THR A 83 -9.53 -2.29 5.01
C THR A 83 -8.83 -3.48 4.37
N GLY A 84 -8.18 -3.29 3.22
CA GLY A 84 -7.44 -4.33 2.53
C GLY A 84 -6.49 -3.78 1.48
N LEU A 85 -5.55 -4.63 1.08
CA LEU A 85 -4.52 -4.35 0.11
C LEU A 85 -4.21 -5.65 -0.63
N LYS A 86 -3.96 -5.58 -1.94
CA LYS A 86 -3.38 -6.70 -2.70
C LYS A 86 -2.44 -6.16 -3.77
N MET A 87 -1.53 -7.02 -4.22
CA MET A 87 -0.76 -6.79 -5.44
C MET A 87 -1.34 -7.68 -6.53
N SER A 88 -1.70 -7.10 -7.67
CA SER A 88 -2.34 -7.81 -8.78
C SER A 88 -1.62 -7.52 -10.10
N GLN A 89 -1.92 -8.31 -11.13
CA GLN A 89 -1.49 -7.98 -12.49
C GLN A 89 -2.31 -6.79 -13.02
N ASP A 90 -1.64 -5.83 -13.66
CA ASP A 90 -2.32 -4.73 -14.35
C ASP A 90 -3.11 -5.29 -15.55
N PRO A 91 -4.44 -5.07 -15.63
CA PRO A 91 -5.24 -5.59 -16.73
C PRO A 91 -4.89 -4.98 -18.10
N ASP A 92 -4.26 -3.81 -18.14
CA ASP A 92 -3.83 -3.15 -19.38
C ASP A 92 -2.39 -3.50 -19.76
N ASN A 93 -1.62 -4.09 -18.83
CA ASN A 93 -0.26 -4.52 -19.07
C ASN A 93 0.09 -5.78 -18.27
N ASP A 94 0.08 -6.93 -18.95
CA ASP A 94 0.39 -8.24 -18.38
C ASP A 94 1.82 -8.40 -17.82
N LYS A 95 2.68 -7.40 -18.02
CA LYS A 95 4.04 -7.35 -17.48
C LYS A 95 4.13 -6.64 -16.14
N ALA A 96 3.12 -5.83 -15.80
CA ALA A 96 3.14 -4.92 -14.67
C ALA A 96 2.34 -5.46 -13.49
N ILE A 97 2.94 -5.31 -12.31
CA ILE A 97 2.30 -5.53 -11.02
C ILE A 97 1.81 -4.18 -10.52
N GLN A 98 0.57 -4.11 -10.07
CA GLN A 98 -0.02 -2.91 -9.50
C GLN A 98 -0.46 -3.12 -8.04
N LEU A 99 -0.72 -2.00 -7.36
CA LEU A 99 -1.26 -1.97 -6.01
C LEU A 99 -2.77 -1.73 -6.07
N ASP A 100 -3.54 -2.63 -5.47
CA ASP A 100 -4.99 -2.48 -5.35
C ASP A 100 -5.33 -2.22 -3.88
N VAL A 101 -6.17 -1.22 -3.64
CA VAL A 101 -6.59 -0.80 -2.29
C VAL A 101 -8.05 -1.12 -2.10
N TYR A 102 -8.38 -1.85 -1.03
CA TYR A 102 -9.76 -2.13 -0.65
C TYR A 102 -10.27 -1.05 0.28
N LEU A 103 -11.31 -0.35 -0.17
CA LEU A 103 -11.98 0.72 0.57
C LEU A 103 -13.32 0.22 1.09
N THR A 104 -13.58 0.47 2.37
CA THR A 104 -14.87 0.21 3.01
C THR A 104 -15.49 1.52 3.49
N PRO A 105 -16.77 1.78 3.17
CA PRO A 105 -17.47 2.92 3.75
C PRO A 105 -17.57 2.82 5.27
N PHE A 106 -17.44 3.96 5.94
CA PHE A 106 -17.55 4.02 7.39
C PHE A 106 -18.19 5.33 7.86
N ASN A 107 -18.77 5.29 9.05
CA ASN A 107 -19.24 6.46 9.74
C ASN A 107 -18.15 7.00 10.67
N PHE A 108 -17.66 8.20 10.39
CA PHE A 108 -16.60 8.81 11.19
C PHE A 108 -17.00 9.06 12.65
N THR A 109 -18.25 9.43 12.90
CA THR A 109 -18.76 9.72 14.25
C THR A 109 -18.82 8.45 15.10
N THR A 110 -19.26 7.32 14.54
CA THR A 110 -19.45 6.08 15.30
C THR A 110 -18.26 5.11 15.22
N GLY A 111 -17.42 5.25 14.19
CA GLY A 111 -16.34 4.30 13.89
C GLY A 111 -16.82 3.00 13.23
N MET A 112 -18.10 2.89 12.89
CA MET A 112 -18.66 1.67 12.30
C MET A 112 -18.43 1.62 10.79
N LEU A 113 -18.02 0.45 10.29
CA LEU A 113 -18.04 0.13 8.86
C LEU A 113 -19.49 -0.08 8.43
N LEU A 114 -19.91 0.58 7.34
CA LEU A 114 -21.29 0.59 6.86
C LEU A 114 -21.34 0.40 5.33
N PRO A 115 -20.84 -0.73 4.79
CA PRO A 115 -21.10 -1.06 3.39
C PRO A 115 -22.60 -1.30 3.19
N THR A 116 -23.16 -0.71 2.14
CA THR A 116 -24.54 -0.91 1.70
C THR A 116 -24.56 -1.27 0.21
N ASP A 117 -25.70 -1.72 -0.31
CA ASP A 117 -25.83 -2.00 -1.75
C ASP A 117 -25.58 -0.74 -2.61
N ASP A 118 -26.05 0.43 -2.14
CA ASP A 118 -25.85 1.71 -2.83
C ASP A 118 -24.45 2.31 -2.62
N ASN A 119 -23.73 1.88 -1.58
CA ASN A 119 -22.40 2.35 -1.24
C ASN A 119 -21.55 1.17 -0.75
N PRO A 120 -21.08 0.30 -1.66
CA PRO A 120 -20.41 -0.94 -1.29
C PRO A 120 -18.94 -0.71 -0.93
N SER A 121 -18.33 -1.72 -0.31
CA SER A 121 -16.86 -1.81 -0.29
C SER A 121 -16.35 -2.13 -1.70
N LYS A 122 -15.19 -1.59 -2.06
CA LYS A 122 -14.66 -1.69 -3.43
C LYS A 122 -13.15 -1.78 -3.46
N TRP A 123 -12.64 -2.56 -4.40
CA TRP A 123 -11.24 -2.46 -4.84
C TRP A 123 -11.12 -1.24 -5.75
N ILE A 124 -10.11 -0.42 -5.49
CA ILE A 124 -9.70 0.66 -6.38
C ILE A 124 -8.24 0.47 -6.79
N THR A 125 -7.91 1.00 -7.94
CA THR A 125 -6.58 0.93 -8.56
C THR A 125 -6.16 2.33 -9.00
N HIS A 126 -5.03 2.41 -9.71
CA HIS A 126 -4.59 3.64 -10.35
C HIS A 126 -5.64 4.21 -11.32
N LYS A 127 -6.43 3.37 -12.01
CA LYS A 127 -7.45 3.83 -12.97
C LYS A 127 -8.55 4.67 -12.34
N ASP A 128 -8.79 4.49 -11.05
CA ASP A 128 -9.75 5.28 -10.29
C ASP A 128 -9.20 6.66 -9.90
N MET A 129 -7.92 6.95 -10.17
CA MET A 129 -7.26 8.20 -9.81
C MET A 129 -7.41 9.28 -10.89
N PRO A 130 -7.55 10.57 -10.51
CA PRO A 130 -7.64 11.66 -11.47
C PRO A 130 -6.42 11.73 -12.39
N GLY A 131 -6.67 11.74 -13.70
CA GLY A 131 -5.60 11.84 -14.70
C GLY A 131 -4.82 10.53 -14.92
N HIS A 132 -5.32 9.40 -14.45
CA HIS A 132 -4.74 8.07 -14.69
C HIS A 132 -5.50 7.26 -15.76
N ASP A 133 -6.47 7.87 -16.46
CA ASP A 133 -7.13 7.33 -17.66
C ASP A 133 -6.23 7.43 -18.91
N ARG A 134 -4.93 7.20 -18.74
CA ARG A 134 -3.91 7.31 -19.78
C ARG A 134 -3.33 5.93 -20.07
N PRO A 135 -2.93 5.63 -21.33
CA PRO A 135 -2.29 4.37 -21.66
C PRO A 135 -1.04 4.10 -20.81
N PHE A 136 -0.78 2.83 -20.51
CA PHE A 136 0.43 2.40 -19.80
C PHE A 136 1.71 2.97 -20.42
N THR A 137 1.77 3.11 -21.74
CA THR A 137 2.93 3.65 -22.49
C THR A 137 3.27 5.10 -22.17
N GLU A 138 2.38 5.82 -21.48
CA GLU A 138 2.61 7.19 -21.02
C GLU A 138 3.20 7.27 -19.60
N ARG A 139 3.32 6.12 -18.89
CA ARG A 139 3.95 6.08 -17.58
C ARG A 139 5.42 6.47 -17.69
N LYS A 140 5.88 7.30 -16.76
CA LYS A 140 7.29 7.69 -16.69
C LYS A 140 8.11 6.54 -16.15
N GLU A 141 9.09 6.10 -16.93
CA GLU A 141 10.01 5.05 -16.51
C GLU A 141 11.00 5.57 -15.47
N LYS A 142 11.04 4.89 -14.32
CA LYS A 142 12.11 4.98 -13.34
C LYS A 142 13.13 3.89 -13.64
N ASP A 143 14.10 4.25 -14.48
CA ASP A 143 15.19 3.36 -14.85
C ASP A 143 16.10 3.08 -13.64
N VAL A 144 16.37 1.79 -13.47
CA VAL A 144 17.20 1.20 -12.41
C VAL A 144 18.24 0.23 -13.00
N THR A 145 18.47 0.29 -14.31
CA THR A 145 19.38 -0.60 -15.04
C THR A 145 20.84 -0.28 -14.75
N ASP A 146 21.68 -1.32 -14.64
CA ASP A 146 23.11 -1.24 -14.34
C ASP A 146 23.45 -0.49 -13.04
N PHE A 147 22.47 -0.32 -12.16
CA PHE A 147 22.66 0.35 -10.88
C PHE A 147 23.24 -0.56 -9.81
N HIS A 148 23.93 0.06 -8.87
CA HIS A 148 24.47 -0.59 -7.68
C HIS A 148 23.34 -1.03 -6.76
N ARG A 149 23.66 -1.78 -5.69
CA ARG A 149 22.62 -2.21 -4.77
C ARG A 149 22.05 -1.01 -4.00
N GLY A 150 20.77 -1.09 -3.65
CA GLY A 150 20.10 -0.04 -2.88
C GLY A 150 20.74 0.21 -1.51
N ASP A 151 21.24 -0.86 -0.88
CA ASP A 151 21.82 -0.85 0.46
C ASP A 151 23.30 -0.42 0.50
N ASP A 152 23.92 -0.15 -0.65
CA ASP A 152 25.24 0.49 -0.74
C ASP A 152 25.19 1.96 -0.29
N TYR A 153 23.99 2.52 -0.10
CA TYR A 153 23.76 3.93 0.22
C TYR A 153 22.83 4.10 1.44
N THR A 154 23.11 5.10 2.27
CA THR A 154 22.30 5.43 3.46
C THR A 154 21.28 6.53 3.20
N ASP A 155 21.43 7.28 2.11
CA ASP A 155 20.66 8.48 1.77
C ASP A 155 19.69 8.26 0.58
N ASN A 156 18.98 7.13 0.59
CA ASN A 156 17.96 6.81 -0.41
C ASN A 156 16.67 7.60 -0.15
N ILE A 157 16.41 8.63 -0.95
CA ILE A 157 15.25 9.53 -0.85
C ILE A 157 14.18 9.17 -1.89
N PRO A 158 12.89 9.46 -1.63
CA PRO A 158 11.83 9.29 -2.63
C PRO A 158 12.17 10.04 -3.92
N ASP A 159 12.11 9.36 -5.06
CA ASP A 159 12.54 9.91 -6.35
C ASP A 159 11.71 9.44 -7.56
N SER A 160 10.61 8.71 -7.32
CA SER A 160 9.58 8.46 -8.33
C SER A 160 8.44 9.47 -8.25
N GLU A 161 7.85 9.73 -9.40
CA GLU A 161 6.61 10.49 -9.55
C GLU A 161 5.39 9.57 -9.46
N ASP A 162 4.21 10.15 -9.32
CA ASP A 162 2.94 9.43 -9.48
C ASP A 162 2.75 9.01 -10.94
N PHE A 163 2.03 7.91 -11.17
CA PHE A 163 1.82 7.34 -12.51
C PHE A 163 3.15 7.00 -13.23
N ALA A 164 4.14 6.56 -12.46
CA ALA A 164 5.42 6.06 -12.97
C ALA A 164 5.41 4.53 -12.97
N ASN A 165 6.45 3.92 -13.53
CA ASN A 165 6.73 2.50 -13.39
C ASN A 165 8.23 2.28 -13.21
N THR A 166 8.60 1.14 -12.65
CA THR A 166 9.98 0.63 -12.62
C THR A 166 9.95 -0.87 -12.86
N TRP A 167 11.09 -1.55 -12.86
CA TRP A 167 11.14 -2.99 -13.02
C TRP A 167 12.20 -3.64 -12.15
N PHE A 168 12.00 -4.91 -11.82
CA PHE A 168 13.05 -5.71 -11.20
C PHE A 168 14.13 -6.09 -12.21
N VAL A 169 15.39 -5.91 -11.85
CA VAL A 169 16.56 -6.17 -12.68
C VAL A 169 17.70 -6.69 -11.81
N ILE A 170 18.64 -7.41 -12.41
CA ILE A 170 19.87 -7.77 -11.72
C ILE A 170 20.73 -6.53 -11.46
N SER A 171 21.33 -6.43 -10.29
CA SER A 171 22.26 -5.36 -9.96
C SER A 171 23.47 -5.30 -10.89
N SER A 172 24.19 -4.19 -10.85
CA SER A 172 25.38 -3.97 -11.67
C SER A 172 26.41 -5.08 -11.49
N ARG A 173 27.00 -5.52 -12.59
CA ARG A 173 28.13 -6.45 -12.55
C ARG A 173 29.30 -5.88 -11.75
N TRP A 174 29.44 -4.56 -11.73
CA TRP A 174 30.52 -3.86 -11.03
C TRP A 174 30.28 -3.69 -9.53
N SER A 175 29.02 -3.70 -9.07
CA SER A 175 28.71 -3.57 -7.64
C SER A 175 28.86 -4.91 -6.90
N ASP A 176 28.26 -5.96 -7.45
CA ASP A 176 28.13 -7.26 -6.76
C ASP A 176 28.02 -8.42 -7.74
N VAL A 177 28.57 -8.26 -8.95
CA VAL A 177 28.58 -9.31 -9.98
C VAL A 177 27.16 -9.77 -10.34
N SER A 178 26.19 -8.86 -10.30
CA SER A 178 24.79 -9.11 -10.67
C SER A 178 24.11 -10.21 -9.84
N GLN A 179 24.49 -10.34 -8.57
CA GLN A 179 23.93 -11.34 -7.66
C GLN A 179 22.61 -10.91 -7.01
N SER A 180 22.33 -9.61 -6.95
CA SER A 180 21.12 -9.07 -6.33
C SER A 180 20.04 -8.76 -7.36
N THR A 181 18.78 -8.83 -6.96
CA THR A 181 17.64 -8.27 -7.72
C THR A 181 17.25 -6.93 -7.11
N VAL A 182 17.31 -5.86 -7.89
CA VAL A 182 16.96 -4.49 -7.52
C VAL A 182 15.75 -4.02 -8.34
N PRO A 183 14.92 -3.07 -7.83
CA PRO A 183 14.95 -2.50 -6.49
C PRO A 183 14.66 -3.52 -5.39
N PHE A 184 15.14 -3.26 -4.17
CA PHE A 184 14.76 -4.07 -3.01
C PHE A 184 13.37 -3.68 -2.49
N MET A 185 12.65 -4.61 -1.88
CA MET A 185 11.45 -4.25 -1.10
C MET A 185 11.86 -3.71 0.26
N ASP A 186 11.32 -2.55 0.62
CA ASP A 186 11.52 -1.95 1.94
C ASP A 186 10.73 -2.74 3.00
N ARG A 187 11.43 -3.47 3.86
CA ARG A 187 10.83 -4.32 4.90
C ARG A 187 10.44 -3.57 6.18
N ARG A 188 10.64 -2.26 6.25
CA ARG A 188 10.36 -1.48 7.47
C ARG A 188 8.86 -1.33 7.67
N LEU A 189 8.42 -1.37 8.92
CA LEU A 189 7.04 -1.06 9.27
C LEU A 189 6.75 0.40 8.89
N VAL A 190 5.74 0.59 8.04
CA VAL A 190 5.20 1.91 7.72
C VAL A 190 3.87 2.02 8.42
N ALA A 191 3.75 2.94 9.37
CA ALA A 191 2.52 3.14 10.12
C ALA A 191 2.38 4.59 10.57
N ALA A 192 1.14 5.08 10.63
CA ALA A 192 0.86 6.43 11.12
C ALA A 192 1.10 6.53 12.63
N SER A 193 1.62 7.68 13.07
CA SER A 193 1.76 8.03 14.48
C SER A 193 1.11 9.40 14.71
N PRO A 194 -0.03 9.49 15.44
CA PRO A 194 -0.77 8.38 16.06
C PRO A 194 -1.43 7.45 15.02
N ARG A 195 -1.87 6.26 15.45
CA ARG A 195 -2.66 5.34 14.61
C ARG A 195 -4.00 5.97 14.28
N VAL A 196 -4.26 6.13 12.98
CA VAL A 196 -5.44 6.79 12.43
C VAL A 196 -5.97 6.01 11.23
N PRO A 197 -7.24 6.23 10.81
CA PRO A 197 -7.81 5.57 9.65
C PRO A 197 -7.06 6.03 8.41
N LEU A 198 -6.79 5.11 7.51
CA LEU A 198 -6.13 5.40 6.25
C LEU A 198 -7.18 5.57 5.16
N ASP A 199 -6.93 6.47 4.22
CA ASP A 199 -7.76 6.68 3.04
C ASP A 199 -6.99 6.41 1.74
N GLY A 200 -5.77 5.89 1.83
CA GLY A 200 -4.98 5.50 0.66
C GLY A 200 -3.65 4.87 1.02
N VAL A 201 -3.10 4.15 0.04
CA VAL A 201 -1.78 3.52 0.10
C VAL A 201 -1.11 3.75 -1.24
N SER A 202 0.20 3.95 -1.22
CA SER A 202 1.00 4.18 -2.42
C SER A 202 2.24 3.31 -2.39
N ILE A 203 2.72 2.93 -3.56
CA ILE A 203 4.03 2.32 -3.74
C ILE A 203 4.91 3.28 -4.53
N PHE A 204 6.13 3.51 -4.07
CA PHE A 204 7.04 4.46 -4.69
C PHE A 204 8.48 3.93 -4.64
N HIS A 205 9.30 4.41 -5.56
CA HIS A 205 10.74 4.16 -5.54
C HIS A 205 11.44 5.23 -4.71
N ARG A 206 12.41 4.80 -3.90
CA ARG A 206 13.38 5.68 -3.25
C ARG A 206 14.79 5.20 -3.52
N GLY A 207 15.67 6.12 -3.85
CA GLY A 207 17.02 5.81 -4.27
C GLY A 207 17.94 7.00 -4.23
N LYS A 208 19.11 6.80 -4.83
CA LYS A 208 20.12 7.80 -5.12
C LYS A 208 20.59 7.59 -6.56
N SER A 209 21.28 8.56 -7.14
CA SER A 209 21.95 8.38 -8.42
C SER A 209 22.80 7.10 -8.43
N ASN A 210 22.61 6.27 -9.46
CA ASN A 210 23.25 4.95 -9.66
C ASN A 210 22.91 3.88 -8.61
N SER A 211 21.85 4.07 -7.83
CA SER A 211 21.37 3.10 -6.84
C SER A 211 20.09 2.45 -7.34
N GLY A 212 20.06 1.12 -7.34
CA GLY A 212 18.86 0.33 -7.65
C GLY A 212 17.75 0.52 -6.61
N GLY A 213 18.06 1.15 -5.47
CA GLY A 213 17.08 1.70 -4.54
C GLY A 213 16.15 0.68 -3.89
N PHE A 214 15.00 1.19 -3.43
CA PHE A 214 13.98 0.44 -2.73
C PHE A 214 12.58 0.80 -3.25
N LEU A 215 11.72 -0.20 -3.36
CA LEU A 215 10.28 -0.02 -3.40
C LEU A 215 9.75 0.07 -1.97
N ALA A 216 9.05 1.16 -1.66
CA ALA A 216 8.52 1.42 -0.33
C ALA A 216 7.04 1.78 -0.39
N PHE A 217 6.32 1.47 0.69
CA PHE A 217 4.94 1.91 0.87
C PHE A 217 4.87 3.29 1.50
N ARG A 218 3.87 4.08 1.09
CA ARG A 218 3.47 5.34 1.71
C ARG A 218 2.00 5.21 2.11
N LEU A 219 1.67 5.70 3.31
CA LEU A 219 0.30 5.71 3.80
C LEU A 219 -0.27 7.13 3.66
N ARG A 220 -1.55 7.21 3.27
CA ARG A 220 -2.32 8.45 3.33
C ARG A 220 -3.34 8.33 4.47
N THR A 221 -3.28 9.30 5.38
CA THR A 221 -4.16 9.33 6.55
C THR A 221 -5.43 10.07 6.20
N ASN A 222 -6.56 9.52 6.65
CA ASN A 222 -7.83 10.21 6.55
C ASN A 222 -7.87 11.39 7.53
N GLY A 223 -7.79 12.60 7.00
CA GLY A 223 -7.71 13.82 7.81
C GLY A 223 -9.06 14.19 8.44
N LEU A 224 -9.04 14.61 9.71
CA LEU A 224 -10.23 15.09 10.44
C LEU A 224 -10.98 16.20 9.67
N HIS A 225 -10.25 17.02 8.92
CA HIS A 225 -10.82 18.12 8.12
C HIS A 225 -11.89 17.66 7.12
N ASN A 226 -11.83 16.40 6.65
CA ASN A 226 -12.83 15.81 5.77
C ASN A 226 -14.22 15.66 6.42
N TYR A 227 -14.30 15.76 7.75
CA TYR A 227 -15.50 15.54 8.55
C TYR A 227 -15.91 16.75 9.38
N LEU A 228 -15.25 17.89 9.19
CA LEU A 228 -15.65 19.14 9.82
C LEU A 228 -16.86 19.71 9.09
N ASN A 229 -17.95 19.95 9.82
CA ASN A 229 -19.10 20.66 9.27
C ASN A 229 -18.79 22.18 9.27
N PRO A 230 -18.73 22.87 8.12
CA PRO A 230 -18.46 24.31 8.08
C PRO A 230 -19.57 25.15 8.72
N ASN A 231 -20.77 24.59 8.91
CA ASN A 231 -21.92 25.23 9.56
C ASN A 231 -22.14 24.72 11.00
N MET A 232 -21.10 24.22 11.65
CA MET A 232 -21.23 23.69 13.01
C MET A 232 -21.65 24.78 13.99
N LYS A 233 -22.67 24.48 14.80
CA LYS A 233 -23.02 25.32 15.95
C LYS A 233 -21.83 25.40 16.92
N PRO A 234 -21.55 26.56 17.54
CA PRO A 234 -20.38 26.77 18.41
C PRO A 234 -20.26 25.75 19.55
N GLU A 235 -21.39 25.28 20.07
CA GLU A 235 -21.48 24.25 21.11
C GLU A 235 -20.87 22.89 20.71
N ASN A 236 -20.93 22.53 19.44
CA ASN A 236 -20.32 21.31 18.92
C ASN A 236 -18.82 21.50 18.63
N ALA A 237 -18.39 22.71 18.27
CA ALA A 237 -16.99 23.02 18.00
C ALA A 237 -16.07 22.77 19.21
N ALA A 238 -16.59 22.97 20.44
CA ALA A 238 -15.87 22.67 21.66
C ALA A 238 -15.52 21.18 21.83
N LEU A 239 -16.40 20.27 21.39
CA LEU A 239 -16.16 18.83 21.42
C LEU A 239 -15.06 18.43 20.42
N TYR A 240 -15.06 19.02 19.23
CA TYR A 240 -14.02 18.79 18.23
C TYR A 240 -12.67 19.35 18.65
N GLN A 241 -12.66 20.53 19.25
CA GLN A 241 -11.43 21.14 19.74
C GLN A 241 -10.81 20.32 20.88
N LYS A 242 -11.63 19.78 21.77
CA LYS A 242 -11.18 18.84 22.79
C LYS A 242 -10.57 17.59 22.17
N ASN A 243 -11.25 16.96 21.22
CA ASN A 243 -10.74 15.74 20.56
C ASN A 243 -9.46 16.01 19.76
N TYR A 244 -9.36 17.16 19.10
CA TYR A 244 -8.15 17.57 18.37
C TYR A 244 -6.97 17.80 19.32
N GLN A 245 -7.18 18.47 20.45
CA GLN A 245 -6.15 18.67 21.47
C GLN A 245 -5.72 17.33 22.09
N GLU A 246 -6.67 16.42 22.38
CA GLU A 246 -6.30 15.07 22.85
C GLU A 246 -5.45 14.29 21.83
N ILE A 247 -5.73 14.43 20.53
CA ILE A 247 -4.90 13.82 19.46
C ILE A 247 -3.49 14.44 19.42
N VAL A 248 -3.39 15.77 19.57
CA VAL A 248 -2.10 16.50 19.57
C VAL A 248 -1.29 16.19 20.85
N ASP A 249 -1.94 16.15 22.01
CA ASP A 249 -1.29 15.81 23.28
C ASP A 249 -0.81 14.35 23.27
N LEU A 250 -1.61 13.44 22.71
CA LEU A 250 -1.19 12.06 22.48
C LEU A 250 0.01 12.00 21.55
N SER A 251 0.06 12.75 20.45
CA SER A 251 1.21 12.72 19.53
C SER A 251 2.48 13.29 20.15
N LEU A 252 2.38 14.29 21.04
CA LEU A 252 3.50 14.86 21.77
C LEU A 252 4.04 13.92 22.87
N SER A 253 3.16 13.12 23.50
CA SER A 253 3.57 12.13 24.52
C SER A 253 4.36 10.93 23.98
N TYR A 254 4.45 10.77 22.66
CA TYR A 254 5.23 9.71 21.99
C TYR A 254 6.62 10.17 21.50
N VAL A 255 7.02 11.41 21.81
CA VAL A 255 8.32 12.01 21.42
C VAL A 255 9.33 12.03 22.59
N GLU A 256 8.97 11.50 23.77
CA GLU A 256 9.87 11.29 24.92
C GLU A 256 10.24 9.82 25.13
#